data_AF-A0A2V1ATV9-F1
#
_entry.id   AF-A0A2V1ATV9-F1
#
_cell.length_a   1.000
_cell.length_b   1.000
_cell.length_c   1.000
_cell.angle_alpha   90.00
_cell.angle_beta   90.00
_cell.angle_gamma   90.00
#
_symmetry.space_group_name_H-M   'P 1'
#
loop_
_entity.id
_entity.type
_entity.pdbx_description
1 polymer ?
#
loop_
_entity_poly.entity_id
_entity_poly.type
_entity_poly.pdbx_seq_one_letter_code
_entity_poly.pdbx_strand_id
1 'polypeptide(L)'
;MSRLRKVDRAILEQNEPIDTEDQELLISQLRQKNDENLTLYTRVLALSVVVELPILLWLTKTADSKRDKTLFTILIVLSSILSLLNLLYDVSAIGDHVSRRLISRDWNRNVAQVARYVLSYHGVNVLNALLLLQLGNAARQSGFKNMYCIVPVGNLIMVFLLRKWHTDIKGNVKELDGLKYDYKGV
;
A
#
# COMPACT_ATOMS: atom_id res chain seq x y z
N MET A 1 8.04 13.97 17.12
CA MET A 1 8.74 15.13 16.54
C MET A 1 9.89 15.71 17.39
N SER A 2 10.01 15.40 18.69
CA SER A 2 11.07 15.99 19.56
C SER A 2 12.43 15.27 19.51
N ARG A 3 12.47 13.96 19.20
CA ARG A 3 13.73 13.19 19.13
C ARG A 3 14.58 13.50 17.89
N LEU A 4 13.96 13.71 16.73
CA LEU A 4 14.67 14.06 15.49
C LEU A 4 15.42 15.40 15.62
N ARG A 5 14.79 16.42 16.24
CA ARG A 5 15.45 17.70 16.52
C ARG A 5 16.64 17.62 17.49
N LYS A 6 16.65 16.64 18.40
CA LYS A 6 17.81 16.45 19.30
C LYS A 6 18.98 15.76 18.60
N VAL A 7 18.67 14.85 17.67
CA VAL A 7 19.69 14.19 16.84
C VAL A 7 20.29 15.20 15.86
N ASP A 8 19.47 15.99 15.17
CA ASP A 8 19.95 17.06 14.28
C ASP A 8 20.85 18.07 15.00
N ARG A 9 20.51 18.42 16.25
CA ARG A 9 21.29 19.39 17.03
C ARG A 9 22.62 18.82 17.53
N ALA A 10 22.66 17.54 17.90
CA ALA A 10 23.90 16.88 18.30
C ALA A 10 24.87 16.70 17.11
N ILE A 11 24.34 16.43 15.91
CA ILE A 11 25.11 16.33 14.66
C ILE A 11 25.65 17.71 14.24
N LEU A 12 24.89 18.78 14.47
CA LEU A 12 25.34 20.16 14.18
C LEU A 12 26.32 20.74 15.22
N GLU A 13 26.36 20.20 16.45
CA GLU A 13 27.29 20.64 17.51
C GLU A 13 28.67 19.98 17.40
N GLN A 14 28.76 18.79 16.79
CA GLN A 14 30.02 18.17 16.38
C GLN A 14 30.40 18.67 14.97
N ASN A 15 31.13 19.79 14.90
CA ASN A 15 31.71 20.34 13.66
C ASN A 15 32.80 19.44 13.02
N GLU A 16 32.74 18.12 13.20
CA GLU A 16 33.55 17.18 12.44
C GLU A 16 32.78 16.81 11.17
N PRO A 17 33.33 17.05 9.98
CA PRO A 17 32.73 16.53 8.76
C PRO A 17 32.66 15.01 8.92
N ILE A 18 31.45 14.46 8.86
CA ILE A 18 31.22 13.01 8.82
C ILE A 18 32.12 12.43 7.72
N ASP A 19 32.93 11.43 8.07
CA ASP A 19 33.72 10.71 7.08
C ASP A 19 32.77 10.10 6.03
N THR A 20 33.20 10.10 4.78
CA THR A 20 32.50 9.44 3.69
C THR A 20 32.11 7.98 4.01
N GLU A 21 32.94 7.25 4.75
CA GLU A 21 32.62 5.89 5.20
C GLU A 21 31.46 5.87 6.21
N ASP A 22 31.46 6.79 7.17
CA ASP A 22 30.37 6.95 8.15
C ASP A 22 29.07 7.40 7.49
N GLN A 23 29.15 8.28 6.48
CA GLN A 23 27.99 8.72 5.70
C GLN A 23 27.38 7.56 4.90
N GLU A 24 28.21 6.72 4.26
CA GLU A 24 27.75 5.52 3.55
C GLU A 24 27.08 4.53 4.51
N LEU A 25 27.70 4.31 5.68
CA LEU A 25 27.14 3.45 6.71
C LEU A 25 25.78 3.97 7.18
N LEU A 26 25.65 5.27 7.46
CA LEU A 26 24.39 5.88 7.88
C LEU A 26 23.30 5.78 6.80
N ILE A 27 23.63 6.07 5.53
CA ILE A 27 22.68 5.95 4.42
C ILE A 27 22.22 4.50 4.24
N SER A 28 23.13 3.53 4.33
CA SER A 28 22.78 2.11 4.23
C SER A 28 21.87 1.66 5.38
N GLN A 29 22.16 2.08 6.61
CA GLN A 29 21.32 1.81 7.78
C GLN A 29 19.93 2.46 7.65
N LEU A 30 19.84 3.68 7.12
CA LEU A 30 18.57 4.36 6.88
C LEU A 30 17.73 3.63 5.82
N ARG A 31 18.35 3.13 4.74
CA ARG A 31 17.67 2.30 3.73
C ARG A 31 17.14 1.02 4.35
N GLN A 32 17.99 0.26 5.04
CA GLN A 32 17.62 -0.99 5.67
C GLN A 32 16.48 -0.80 6.67
N LYS A 33 16.57 0.22 7.53
CA LYS A 33 15.54 0.51 8.53
C LYS A 33 14.21 0.93 7.89
N ASN A 34 14.25 1.63 6.76
CA ASN A 34 13.04 1.99 6.02
C ASN A 34 12.34 0.75 5.44
N ASP A 35 13.10 -0.18 4.86
CA ASP A 35 12.58 -1.43 4.30
C ASP A 35 12.04 -2.37 5.39
N GLU A 36 12.73 -2.46 6.54
CA GLU A 36 12.28 -3.19 7.72
C GLU A 36 10.97 -2.60 8.29
N ASN A 37 10.90 -1.28 8.42
CA ASN A 37 9.69 -0.60 8.88
C ASN A 37 8.52 -0.80 7.92
N LEU A 38 8.75 -0.69 6.60
CA LEU A 38 7.71 -0.99 5.61
C LEU A 38 7.19 -2.41 5.79
N THR A 39 8.09 -3.39 5.93
CA THR A 39 7.71 -4.80 6.11
C THR A 39 6.87 -4.99 7.37
N LEU A 40 7.28 -4.39 8.49
CA LEU A 40 6.55 -4.45 9.75
C LEU A 40 5.16 -3.81 9.62
N TYR A 41 5.08 -2.57 9.12
CA TYR A 41 3.81 -1.87 8.98
C TYR A 41 2.86 -2.55 8.00
N THR A 42 3.39 -3.13 6.92
CA THR A 42 2.61 -3.93 5.96
C THR A 42 2.00 -5.15 6.64
N ARG A 43 2.77 -5.87 7.46
CA ARG A 43 2.27 -7.03 8.22
C ARG A 43 1.21 -6.64 9.24
N VAL A 44 1.42 -5.54 9.96
CA VAL A 44 0.45 -5.02 10.94
C VAL A 44 -0.86 -4.62 10.25
N LEU A 45 -0.78 -3.92 9.13
CA LEU A 45 -1.95 -3.51 8.35
C LEU A 45 -2.66 -4.72 7.71
N ALA A 46 -1.92 -5.71 7.23
CA ALA A 46 -2.53 -6.95 6.73
C ALA A 46 -3.25 -7.70 7.86
N LEU A 47 -2.66 -7.76 9.05
CA LEU A 47 -3.29 -8.36 10.22
C LEU A 47 -4.56 -7.62 10.63
N SER A 48 -4.55 -6.27 10.60
CA SER A 48 -5.75 -5.49 10.93
C SER A 48 -6.90 -5.79 9.96
N VAL A 49 -6.63 -5.86 8.66
CA VAL A 49 -7.64 -6.24 7.64
C VAL A 49 -8.22 -7.63 7.93
N VAL A 50 -7.38 -8.60 8.31
CA VAL A 50 -7.83 -9.96 8.64
C VAL A 50 -8.70 -9.98 9.90
N VAL A 51 -8.35 -9.20 10.92
CA VAL A 51 -9.10 -9.11 12.18
C VAL A 51 -10.43 -8.36 12.02
N GLU A 52 -10.48 -7.34 11.16
CA GLU A 52 -11.68 -6.56 10.87
C GLU A 52 -12.70 -7.34 10.04
N LEU A 53 -12.25 -8.26 9.19
CA LEU A 53 -13.12 -9.00 8.26
C LEU A 53 -14.25 -9.78 8.99
N PRO A 54 -14.00 -10.60 10.02
CA PRO A 54 -15.06 -11.26 10.80
C PRO A 54 -16.09 -10.28 11.38
N ILE A 55 -15.65 -9.12 11.85
CA ILE A 55 -16.52 -8.08 12.43
C ILE A 55 -17.43 -7.51 11.34
N LEU A 56 -16.87 -7.18 10.17
CA LEU A 56 -17.63 -6.69 9.02
C LEU A 56 -18.63 -7.72 8.51
N LEU A 57 -18.23 -8.99 8.42
CA LEU A 57 -19.10 -10.10 8.02
C LEU A 57 -20.23 -10.36 9.03
N TRP A 58 -19.95 -10.17 10.32
CA TRP A 58 -21.00 -10.23 11.33
C TRP A 58 -21.98 -9.06 11.18
N LEU A 59 -21.46 -7.86 10.93
CA LEU A 59 -22.24 -6.66 10.67
C LEU A 59 -23.17 -6.83 9.46
N THR A 60 -22.73 -7.45 8.35
CA THR A 60 -23.61 -7.64 7.17
C THR A 60 -24.84 -8.50 7.47
N LYS A 61 -24.81 -9.37 8.50
CA LYS A 61 -25.99 -10.16 8.91
C LYS A 61 -27.13 -9.29 9.40
N THR A 62 -26.85 -8.07 9.86
CA THR A 62 -27.85 -7.10 10.33
C THR A 62 -28.62 -6.42 9.21
N ALA A 63 -28.27 -6.64 7.94
CA ALA A 63 -29.05 -6.12 6.82
C ALA A 63 -30.49 -6.71 6.81
N ASP A 64 -31.47 -5.99 6.26
CA ASP A 64 -32.86 -6.46 6.28
C ASP A 64 -33.12 -7.46 5.15
N SER A 65 -32.61 -7.18 3.95
CA SER A 65 -32.82 -8.00 2.76
C SER A 65 -31.76 -9.11 2.62
N LYS A 66 -32.20 -10.34 2.29
CA LYS A 66 -31.28 -11.45 1.96
C LYS A 66 -30.35 -11.11 0.79
N ARG A 67 -30.85 -10.36 -0.20
CA ARG A 67 -30.07 -9.95 -1.38
C ARG A 67 -28.94 -9.00 -0.97
N ASP A 68 -29.24 -8.05 -0.10
CA ASP A 68 -28.28 -7.03 0.35
C ASP A 68 -27.21 -7.65 1.24
N LYS A 69 -27.58 -8.62 2.10
CA LYS A 69 -26.62 -9.43 2.87
C LYS A 69 -25.57 -10.07 1.97
N THR A 70 -26.03 -10.75 0.92
CA THR A 70 -25.13 -11.47 -0.01
C THR A 70 -24.26 -10.48 -0.78
N LEU A 71 -24.83 -9.39 -1.30
CA LEU A 71 -24.08 -8.38 -2.04
C LEU A 71 -23.03 -7.69 -1.18
N PHE A 72 -23.38 -7.22 0.02
CA PHE A 72 -22.42 -6.59 0.95
C PHE A 72 -21.31 -7.55 1.35
N THR A 73 -21.66 -8.80 1.63
CA THR A 73 -20.68 -9.83 1.98
C THR A 73 -19.68 -10.04 0.83
N ILE A 74 -20.15 -10.22 -0.40
CA ILE A 74 -19.28 -10.42 -1.57
C ILE A 74 -18.38 -9.21 -1.79
N LEU A 75 -18.94 -7.99 -1.75
CA LEU A 75 -18.17 -6.77 -2.00
C LEU A 75 -17.10 -6.53 -0.92
N ILE A 76 -17.44 -6.73 0.35
CA ILE A 76 -16.49 -6.57 1.46
C ILE A 76 -15.38 -7.62 1.37
N VAL A 77 -15.73 -8.90 1.17
CA VAL A 77 -14.73 -9.97 1.05
C VAL A 77 -13.80 -9.71 -0.13
N LEU A 78 -14.35 -9.35 -1.30
CA LEU A 78 -13.55 -9.09 -2.48
C LEU A 78 -12.63 -7.86 -2.29
N SER A 79 -13.13 -6.79 -1.69
CA SER A 79 -12.36 -5.59 -1.36
C SER A 79 -11.23 -5.89 -0.37
N SER A 80 -11.50 -6.67 0.68
CA SER A 80 -10.48 -7.10 1.65
C SER A 80 -9.42 -8.01 1.02
N ILE A 81 -9.83 -8.96 0.16
CA ILE A 81 -8.88 -9.82 -0.57
C ILE A 81 -7.98 -8.98 -1.47
N LEU A 82 -8.55 -8.04 -2.25
CA LEU A 82 -7.76 -7.16 -3.11
C LEU A 82 -6.79 -6.30 -2.30
N SER A 83 -7.22 -5.78 -1.15
CA SER A 83 -6.37 -5.00 -0.25
C SER A 83 -5.20 -5.83 0.30
N LEU A 84 -5.47 -7.06 0.73
CA LEU A 84 -4.44 -8.01 1.21
C LEU A 84 -3.47 -8.40 0.10
N LEU A 85 -3.99 -8.68 -1.11
CA LEU A 85 -3.14 -8.97 -2.26
C LEU A 85 -2.20 -7.81 -2.57
N ASN A 86 -2.73 -6.58 -2.53
CA ASN A 86 -1.95 -5.38 -2.84
C ASN A 86 -0.92 -5.02 -1.76
N LEU A 87 -1.14 -5.46 -0.52
CA LEU A 87 -0.22 -5.28 0.61
C LEU A 87 0.88 -6.34 0.64
N LEU A 88 0.50 -7.62 0.57
CA LEU A 88 1.40 -8.73 0.83
C LEU A 88 2.21 -9.15 -0.39
N TYR A 89 1.71 -8.89 -1.60
CA TYR A 89 2.33 -9.35 -2.82
C TYR A 89 2.72 -8.19 -3.73
N ASP A 90 3.84 -8.36 -4.42
CA ASP A 90 4.16 -7.52 -5.56
C ASP A 90 3.26 -7.92 -6.74
N VAL A 91 2.07 -7.33 -6.78
CA VAL A 91 1.07 -7.64 -7.81
C VAL A 91 1.63 -7.37 -9.21
N SER A 92 2.51 -6.37 -9.37
CA SER A 92 3.19 -6.11 -10.66
C SER A 92 3.96 -7.32 -11.17
N ALA A 93 4.69 -8.01 -10.29
CA ALA A 93 5.42 -9.22 -10.65
C ALA A 93 4.48 -10.34 -11.10
N ILE A 94 3.31 -10.46 -10.45
CA ILE A 94 2.24 -11.40 -10.84
C ILE A 94 1.68 -11.01 -12.21
N GLY A 95 1.38 -9.72 -12.42
CA GLY A 95 0.90 -9.18 -13.68
C GLY A 95 1.84 -9.45 -14.84
N ASP A 96 3.14 -9.27 -14.63
CA ASP A 96 4.17 -9.56 -15.63
C ASP A 96 4.31 -11.07 -15.93
N HIS A 97 4.11 -11.94 -14.93
CA HIS A 97 4.10 -13.39 -15.14
C HIS A 97 2.86 -13.83 -15.93
N VAL A 98 1.69 -13.31 -15.56
CA VAL A 98 0.42 -13.61 -16.24
C VAL A 98 0.47 -13.09 -17.68
N SER A 99 0.92 -11.86 -17.90
CA SER A 99 1.01 -11.29 -19.25
C SER A 99 1.93 -12.12 -20.15
N ARG A 100 3.09 -12.56 -19.64
CA ARG A 100 4.00 -13.45 -20.38
C ARG A 100 3.36 -14.78 -20.74
N ARG A 101 2.63 -15.41 -19.80
CA ARG A 101 1.90 -16.66 -20.04
C ARG A 101 0.78 -16.49 -21.08
N LEU A 102 0.05 -15.37 -21.03
CA LEU A 102 -1.02 -15.10 -22.00
C LEU A 102 -0.44 -14.89 -23.41
N ILE A 103 0.66 -14.13 -23.52
CA ILE A 103 1.35 -13.94 -24.80
C ILE A 103 1.87 -15.27 -25.36
N SER A 104 2.39 -16.18 -24.50
CA SER A 104 2.85 -17.51 -24.94
C SER A 104 1.73 -18.46 -25.40
N ARG A 105 0.46 -18.14 -25.12
CA ARG A 105 -0.72 -18.92 -25.51
C ARG A 105 -1.44 -18.34 -26.73
N ASP A 106 -0.76 -17.48 -27.50
CA ASP A 106 -1.31 -16.77 -28.66
C ASP A 106 -2.58 -15.97 -28.37
N TRP A 107 -2.80 -15.58 -27.12
CA TRP A 107 -3.86 -14.63 -26.81
C TRP A 107 -3.53 -13.24 -27.37
N ASN A 108 -4.59 -12.51 -27.74
CA ASN A 108 -4.47 -11.17 -28.29
C ASN A 108 -3.63 -10.28 -27.35
N ARG A 109 -2.61 -9.61 -27.91
CA ARG A 109 -1.68 -8.74 -27.17
C ARG A 109 -2.41 -7.68 -26.33
N ASN A 110 -3.58 -7.23 -26.79
CA ASN A 110 -4.43 -6.29 -26.06
C ASN A 110 -4.90 -6.86 -24.72
N VAL A 111 -5.25 -8.14 -24.65
CA VAL A 111 -5.70 -8.81 -23.42
C VAL A 111 -4.55 -8.92 -22.42
N ALA A 112 -3.34 -9.23 -22.90
CA ALA A 112 -2.16 -9.29 -22.05
C ALA A 112 -1.79 -7.92 -21.46
N GLN A 113 -1.95 -6.84 -22.23
CA GLN A 113 -1.74 -5.47 -21.74
C GLN A 113 -2.78 -5.08 -20.68
N VAL A 114 -4.06 -5.37 -20.91
CA VAL A 114 -5.11 -5.13 -19.91
C VAL A 114 -4.84 -5.93 -18.64
N ALA A 115 -4.51 -7.22 -18.75
CA ALA A 115 -4.16 -8.06 -17.60
C ALA A 115 -3.00 -7.48 -16.79
N ARG A 116 -1.96 -6.97 -17.47
CA ARG A 116 -0.81 -6.31 -16.84
C ARG A 116 -1.23 -5.05 -16.08
N TYR A 117 -2.10 -4.22 -16.68
CA TYR A 117 -2.60 -3.01 -16.04
C TYR A 117 -3.48 -3.31 -14.83
N VAL A 118 -4.43 -4.24 -14.99
CA VAL A 118 -5.35 -4.71 -13.93
C VAL A 118 -4.56 -5.30 -12.76
N LEU A 119 -3.53 -6.10 -13.05
CA LEU A 119 -2.63 -6.70 -12.06
C LEU A 119 -1.43 -5.78 -11.74
N SER A 120 -1.60 -4.46 -11.81
CA SER A 120 -0.64 -3.51 -11.26
C SER A 120 -1.13 -2.96 -9.92
N TYR A 121 -0.23 -2.38 -9.13
CA TYR A 121 -0.61 -1.71 -7.88
C TYR A 121 -1.76 -0.70 -8.07
N HIS A 122 -1.66 0.13 -9.12
CA HIS A 122 -2.67 1.12 -9.45
C HIS A 122 -3.96 0.47 -9.95
N GLY A 123 -3.85 -0.57 -10.78
CA GLY A 123 -5.00 -1.34 -11.26
C GLY A 123 -5.81 -1.95 -10.11
N VAL A 124 -5.15 -2.62 -9.18
CA VAL A 124 -5.82 -3.20 -7.99
C VAL A 124 -6.47 -2.13 -7.13
N ASN A 125 -5.81 -0.98 -6.92
CA ASN A 125 -6.42 0.12 -6.17
C ASN A 125 -7.64 0.73 -6.88
N VAL A 126 -7.60 0.86 -8.21
CA VAL A 126 -8.74 1.34 -9.00
C VAL A 126 -9.91 0.36 -8.92
N LEU A 127 -9.64 -0.94 -9.07
CA LEU A 127 -10.67 -1.99 -8.91
C LEU A 127 -11.26 -1.97 -7.50
N ASN A 128 -10.41 -1.85 -6.48
CA ASN A 128 -10.87 -1.78 -5.11
C ASN A 128 -11.74 -0.52 -4.89
N ALA A 129 -11.33 0.64 -5.42
CA ALA A 129 -12.15 1.86 -5.38
C ALA A 129 -13.51 1.69 -6.08
N LEU A 130 -13.56 1.00 -7.22
CA LEU A 130 -14.81 0.68 -7.91
C LEU A 130 -15.73 -0.21 -7.07
N LEU A 131 -15.18 -1.21 -6.37
CA LEU A 131 -15.96 -2.05 -5.45
C LEU A 131 -16.49 -1.25 -4.27
N LEU A 132 -15.71 -0.31 -3.74
CA LEU A 132 -16.15 0.58 -2.66
C LEU A 132 -17.25 1.54 -3.12
N LEU A 133 -17.17 2.04 -4.36
CA LEU A 133 -18.23 2.85 -4.96
C LEU A 133 -19.52 2.03 -5.12
N GLN A 134 -19.42 0.78 -5.57
CA GLN A 134 -20.57 -0.13 -5.65
C GLN A 134 -21.16 -0.43 -4.27
N LEU A 135 -20.31 -0.68 -3.27
CA LEU A 135 -20.72 -0.90 -1.88
C LEU A 135 -21.43 0.33 -1.31
N GLY A 136 -20.89 1.53 -1.54
CA GLY A 136 -21.49 2.79 -1.11
C GLY A 136 -22.83 3.07 -1.77
N ASN A 137 -22.95 2.80 -3.07
CA ASN A 137 -24.21 2.95 -3.79
C ASN A 137 -25.27 1.96 -3.27
N ALA A 138 -24.90 0.70 -3.07
CA ALA A 138 -25.79 -0.32 -2.51
C ALA A 138 -26.20 0.03 -1.06
N ALA A 139 -25.26 0.48 -0.22
CA ALA A 139 -25.56 0.90 1.14
C ALA A 139 -26.54 2.09 1.18
N ARG A 140 -26.37 3.06 0.27
CA ARG A 140 -27.26 4.22 0.14
C ARG A 140 -28.69 3.80 -0.24
N GLN A 141 -28.85 2.83 -1.13
CA GLN A 141 -30.17 2.34 -1.56
C GLN A 141 -30.88 1.56 -0.44
N SER A 142 -30.15 0.79 0.36
CA SER A 142 -30.72 -0.02 1.43
C SER A 142 -31.00 0.77 2.73
N GLY A 143 -30.77 2.09 2.77
CA GLY A 143 -31.02 2.92 3.94
C GLY A 143 -30.07 2.67 5.13
N PHE A 144 -29.05 1.83 4.93
CA PHE A 144 -28.08 1.49 5.97
C PHE A 144 -27.05 2.60 6.15
N LYS A 145 -26.73 2.90 7.41
CA LYS A 145 -25.71 3.89 7.78
C LYS A 145 -24.38 3.49 7.15
N ASN A 146 -23.65 4.47 6.60
CA ASN A 146 -22.35 4.41 5.90
C ASN A 146 -21.22 3.61 6.59
N MET A 147 -21.47 3.01 7.75
CA MET A 147 -20.52 2.31 8.61
C MET A 147 -19.82 1.13 7.90
N TYR A 148 -20.51 0.41 7.01
CA TYR A 148 -19.93 -0.68 6.21
C TYR A 148 -18.83 -0.22 5.25
N CYS A 149 -18.89 1.05 4.81
CA CYS A 149 -17.95 1.60 3.85
C CYS A 149 -16.72 2.21 4.54
N ILE A 150 -16.84 2.62 5.81
CA ILE A 150 -15.76 3.33 6.53
C ILE A 150 -14.51 2.46 6.63
N VAL A 151 -14.65 1.21 7.07
CA VAL A 151 -13.51 0.33 7.30
C VAL A 151 -12.79 -0.03 5.99
N PRO A 152 -13.46 -0.50 4.93
CA PRO A 152 -12.80 -0.78 3.66
C PRO A 152 -12.19 0.46 2.99
N VAL A 153 -12.83 1.64 3.10
CA VAL A 153 -12.25 2.91 2.62
C VAL A 153 -11.02 3.30 3.42
N GLY A 154 -11.06 3.16 4.75
CA GLY A 154 -9.92 3.40 5.63
C GLY A 154 -8.72 2.51 5.26
N ASN A 155 -8.98 1.23 5.00
CA ASN A 155 -7.95 0.29 4.56
C ASN A 155 -7.33 0.71 3.23
N LEU A 156 -8.13 1.09 2.23
CA LEU A 156 -7.61 1.59 0.96
C LEU A 156 -6.73 2.84 1.14
N ILE A 157 -7.16 3.79 1.98
CA ILE A 157 -6.40 5.01 2.28
C ILE A 157 -5.08 4.66 2.98
N MET A 158 -5.09 3.76 3.96
CA MET A 158 -3.89 3.34 4.68
C MET A 158 -2.87 2.65 3.75
N VAL A 159 -3.33 1.80 2.84
CA VAL A 159 -2.47 1.18 1.81
C VAL A 159 -1.79 2.24 0.95
N PHE A 160 -2.53 3.28 0.55
CA PHE A 160 -1.99 4.39 -0.23
C PHE A 160 -0.97 5.22 0.57
N LEU A 161 -1.32 5.60 1.80
CA LEU A 161 -0.46 6.40 2.67
C LEU A 161 0.84 5.68 3.02
N LEU A 162 0.77 4.38 3.33
CA LEU A 162 1.96 3.58 3.65
C LEU A 162 2.93 3.54 2.46
N ARG A 163 2.41 3.32 1.25
CA ARG A 163 3.25 3.25 0.04
C ARG A 163 3.78 4.61 -0.38
N LYS A 164 2.99 5.67 -0.20
CA LYS A 164 3.43 7.05 -0.40
C LYS A 164 4.57 7.38 0.57
N TRP A 165 4.36 7.15 1.87
CA TRP A 165 5.36 7.39 2.91
C TRP A 165 6.69 6.68 2.62
N HIS A 166 6.63 5.41 2.23
CA HIS A 166 7.83 4.66 1.86
C HIS A 166 8.53 5.22 0.62
N THR A 167 7.77 5.61 -0.42
CA THR A 167 8.32 6.22 -1.64
C THR A 167 8.98 7.56 -1.34
N ASP A 168 8.35 8.39 -0.50
CA ASP A 168 8.87 9.69 -0.10
C ASP A 168 10.17 9.55 0.69
N ILE A 169 10.25 8.62 1.65
CA ILE A 169 11.50 8.34 2.39
C ILE A 169 12.58 7.81 1.45
N LYS A 170 12.25 6.89 0.55
CA LYS A 170 13.20 6.36 -0.44
C LYS A 170 13.74 7.46 -1.36
N GLY A 171 12.90 8.43 -1.72
CA GLY A 171 13.29 9.65 -2.44
C GLY A 171 14.30 10.47 -1.65
N ASN A 172 13.96 10.82 -0.39
CA ASN A 172 14.85 11.60 0.49
C ASN A 172 16.20 10.89 0.71
N VAL A 173 16.19 9.58 0.90
CA VAL A 173 17.43 8.79 1.06
C VAL A 173 18.25 8.72 -0.23
N LYS A 174 17.61 8.81 -1.40
CA LYS A 174 18.31 8.93 -2.69
C LYS A 174 18.90 10.33 -2.88
N GLU A 175 18.22 11.39 -2.43
CA GLU A 175 18.76 12.75 -2.44
C GLU A 175 19.98 12.87 -1.53
N LEU A 176 19.95 12.24 -0.34
CA LEU A 176 21.11 12.14 0.56
C LEU A 176 22.32 11.45 -0.10
N ASP A 177 22.07 10.45 -0.95
CA ASP A 177 23.10 9.77 -1.74
C ASP A 177 23.63 10.66 -2.90
N GLY A 178 22.79 11.56 -3.42
CA GLY A 178 23.17 12.55 -4.43
C GLY A 178 24.11 13.63 -3.89
N LEU A 179 23.89 14.07 -2.64
CA LEU A 179 24.74 15.06 -1.96
C LEU A 179 26.19 14.59 -1.74
N LYS A 180 26.45 13.29 -1.89
CA LYS A 180 27.79 12.69 -1.88
C LYS A 180 28.68 13.17 -3.04
N TYR A 181 28.09 13.54 -4.18
CA TYR A 181 28.85 13.92 -5.37
C TYR A 181 29.25 15.39 -5.42
N ASP A 182 28.54 16.29 -4.72
CA ASP A 182 28.86 17.72 -4.70
C ASP A 182 30.13 18.03 -3.88
N TYR A 183 30.59 17.11 -3.03
CA TYR A 183 31.80 17.29 -2.21
C TYR A 183 33.08 16.68 -2.81
N LYS A 184 33.02 15.99 -3.96
CA LYS A 184 34.21 15.46 -4.66
C LYS A 184 34.84 16.44 -5.67
N GLY A 185 34.36 17.70 -5.71
CA GLY A 185 34.67 18.68 -6.75
C GLY A 185 35.31 19.99 -6.29
N VAL A 186 35.90 20.07 -5.09
CA VAL A 186 36.72 21.20 -4.63
C VAL A 186 38.00 20.70 -3.96
#